data_AF-E6VA80-F1
#
_entry.id   AF-E6VA80-F1
#
_cell.length_a   1.000
_cell.length_b   1.000
_cell.length_c   1.000
_cell.angle_alpha   90.00
_cell.angle_beta   90.00
_cell.angle_gamma   90.00
#
_symmetry.space_group_name_H-M   'P 1'
#
loop_
_entity.id
_entity.type
_entity.pdbx_description
1 polymer ?
#
loop_
_entity_poly.entity_id
_entity_poly.type
_entity_poly.pdbx_seq_one_letter_code
_entity_poly.pdbx_strand_id
1 'polypeptide(L)'
;MADQIIAGQNTPTSADTTSAQDAKDILENKLTQLRSLLHCCYGEEQELFEAIGAEHRGNIMWIAADLAEDVERLLPRVELKNA
;
A
#
# COMPACT_ATOMS: atom_id res chain seq x y z
N MET A 1 -38.64 24.36 -32.46
CA MET A 1 -38.65 23.27 -31.46
C MET A 1 -37.39 22.47 -31.74
N ALA A 2 -36.40 22.54 -30.85
CA ALA A 2 -35.10 21.92 -31.07
C ALA A 2 -35.13 20.51 -30.48
N ASP A 3 -34.87 19.52 -31.33
CA ASP A 3 -34.71 18.13 -30.96
C ASP A 3 -33.22 17.81 -30.98
N GLN A 4 -32.65 17.51 -29.81
CA GLN A 4 -31.44 16.70 -29.62
C GLN A 4 -31.02 16.76 -28.15
N ILE A 5 -31.10 15.62 -27.45
CA ILE A 5 -30.11 15.29 -26.44
C ILE A 5 -29.62 13.87 -26.74
N ILE A 6 -28.40 13.82 -27.24
CA ILE A 6 -27.59 12.63 -27.49
C ILE A 6 -27.52 11.83 -26.20
N ALA A 7 -28.05 10.60 -26.23
CA ALA A 7 -27.80 9.61 -25.19
C ALA A 7 -26.30 9.28 -25.21
N GLY A 8 -25.57 9.90 -24.28
CA GLY A 8 -24.16 9.62 -24.04
C GLY A 8 -23.98 8.13 -23.84
N GLN A 9 -23.31 7.48 -24.79
CA GLN A 9 -22.77 6.15 -24.58
C GLN A 9 -21.80 6.25 -23.40
N ASN A 10 -22.18 5.65 -22.28
CA ASN A 10 -21.26 5.37 -21.20
C ASN A 10 -20.30 4.28 -21.72
N THR A 11 -19.24 4.70 -22.41
CA THR A 11 -18.07 3.85 -22.59
C THR A 11 -17.59 3.44 -21.19
N PRO A 12 -17.41 2.15 -20.90
CA PRO A 12 -16.76 1.75 -19.67
C PRO A 12 -15.31 2.19 -19.78
N THR A 13 -15.00 3.38 -19.26
CA THR A 13 -13.64 3.83 -19.07
C THR A 13 -12.97 2.79 -18.17
N SER A 14 -11.90 2.21 -18.72
CA SER A 14 -11.05 1.17 -18.15
C SER A 14 -10.84 1.32 -16.63
N ALA A 15 -11.72 0.70 -15.83
CA ALA A 15 -11.55 0.59 -14.38
C ALA A 15 -10.30 -0.24 -14.02
N ASP A 16 -9.83 -1.03 -14.99
CA ASP A 16 -8.76 -2.00 -14.79
C ASP A 16 -7.38 -1.35 -14.72
N THR A 17 -7.17 -0.21 -15.40
CA THR A 17 -5.90 0.54 -15.35
C THR A 17 -5.80 1.37 -14.06
N THR A 18 -6.90 2.01 -13.63
CA THR A 18 -6.96 2.78 -12.38
C THR A 18 -6.69 1.88 -11.17
N SER A 19 -7.35 0.71 -11.08
CA SER A 19 -7.15 -0.23 -9.98
C SER A 19 -5.72 -0.78 -9.87
N ALA A 20 -4.95 -0.82 -10.95
CA ALA A 20 -3.58 -1.32 -10.95
C ALA A 20 -2.57 -0.26 -10.50
N GLN A 21 -2.75 0.98 -10.98
CA GLN A 21 -2.00 2.14 -10.49
C GLN A 21 -2.21 2.31 -8.99
N ASP A 22 -3.46 2.20 -8.53
CA ASP A 22 -3.82 2.25 -7.11
C ASP A 22 -3.11 1.13 -6.32
N ALA A 23 -3.06 -0.10 -6.85
CA ALA A 23 -2.39 -1.22 -6.18
C ALA A 23 -0.88 -1.03 -6.04
N LYS A 24 -0.23 -0.48 -7.07
CA LYS A 24 1.20 -0.14 -7.04
C LYS A 24 1.48 0.98 -6.04
N ASP A 25 0.69 2.04 -6.06
CA ASP A 25 0.86 3.17 -5.16
C ASP A 25 0.66 2.76 -3.69
N ILE A 26 -0.33 1.87 -3.42
CA ILE A 26 -0.52 1.29 -2.09
C ILE A 26 0.68 0.41 -1.69
N LEU A 27 1.19 -0.43 -2.61
CA LEU A 27 2.36 -1.28 -2.35
C LEU A 27 3.60 -0.45 -2.01
N GLU A 28 3.88 0.61 -2.78
CA GLU A 28 5.01 1.51 -2.54
C GLU A 28 4.89 2.22 -1.18
N ASN A 29 3.68 2.66 -0.83
CA ASN A 29 3.42 3.27 0.46
C ASN A 29 3.63 2.27 1.62
N LYS A 30 3.13 1.04 1.50
CA LYS A 30 3.30 -0.02 2.52
C LYS A 30 4.77 -0.40 2.69
N LEU A 31 5.52 -0.52 1.59
CA LEU A 31 6.97 -0.75 1.64
C LEU A 31 7.72 0.40 2.31
N THR A 32 7.32 1.64 2.03
CA THR A 32 7.91 2.83 2.68
C THR A 32 7.63 2.82 4.18
N GLN A 33 6.40 2.53 4.60
CA GLN A 33 6.03 2.40 6.01
C GLN A 33 6.84 1.31 6.72
N LEU A 34 6.94 0.13 6.11
CA LEU A 34 7.72 -0.98 6.67
C LEU A 34 9.20 -0.61 6.80
N ARG A 35 9.79 0.02 5.78
CA ARG A 35 11.20 0.46 5.82
C ARG A 35 11.45 1.51 6.90
N SER A 36 10.58 2.52 7.01
CA SER A 36 10.68 3.54 8.06
C SER A 36 10.53 2.94 9.46
N LEU A 37 9.59 2.01 9.64
CA LEU A 37 9.39 1.32 10.91
C LEU A 37 10.63 0.51 11.31
N LEU A 38 11.19 -0.27 10.39
CA LEU A 38 12.40 -1.05 10.63
C LEU A 38 13.63 -0.17 10.86
N HIS A 39 13.72 0.99 10.20
CA HIS A 39 14.77 1.96 10.46
C HIS A 39 14.67 2.55 11.87
N CYS A 40 13.46 2.79 12.38
CA CYS A 40 13.28 3.19 13.79
C CYS A 40 13.69 2.07 14.75
N CYS A 41 13.39 0.80 14.42
CA CYS A 41 13.70 -0.35 15.27
C CYS A 41 15.20 -0.69 15.33
N TYR A 42 15.92 -0.55 14.22
CA TYR A 42 17.28 -1.09 14.03
C TYR A 42 18.27 -0.09 13.40
N GLY A 43 17.87 1.17 13.20
CA GLY A 43 18.70 2.23 12.64
C GLY A 43 19.26 3.17 13.70
N GLU A 44 19.55 4.41 13.33
CA GLU A 44 20.18 5.41 14.21
C GLU A 44 19.32 5.75 15.45
N GLU A 45 18.03 5.42 15.40
CA GLU A 45 17.06 5.63 16.48
C GLU A 45 16.81 4.39 17.36
N GLN A 46 17.64 3.34 17.24
CA GLN A 46 17.48 2.09 17.99
C GLN A 46 17.38 2.30 19.52
N GLU A 47 18.07 3.30 20.07
CA GLU A 47 18.01 3.63 21.50
C GLU A 47 16.58 4.03 21.93
N LEU A 48 15.83 4.72 21.07
CA LEU A 48 14.42 5.07 21.33
C LEU A 48 13.54 3.83 21.31
N PHE A 49 13.78 2.92 20.35
CA PHE A 49 13.06 1.65 20.28
C PHE A 49 13.35 0.74 21.48
N GLU A 50 14.56 0.76 22.03
CA GLU A 50 14.87 0.01 23.24
C GLU A 50 14.19 0.61 24.49
N ALA A 51 14.06 1.94 24.53
CA ALA A 51 13.49 2.68 25.66
C ALA A 51 11.96 2.52 25.81
N ILE A 52 11.21 2.21 24.75
CA ILE A 52 9.74 2.07 24.80
C ILE A 52 9.25 0.79 25.50
N GLY A 53 10.15 -0.13 25.89
CA GLY A 53 9.80 -1.31 26.69
C GLY A 53 9.25 -2.50 25.89
N ALA A 54 9.28 -3.68 26.52
CA ALA A 54 9.08 -4.96 25.83
C ALA A 54 7.70 -5.14 25.18
N GLU A 55 6.63 -4.69 25.83
CA GLU A 55 5.26 -4.77 25.29
C GLU A 55 5.12 -3.95 24.01
N HIS A 56 5.53 -2.68 24.05
CA HIS A 56 5.45 -1.80 22.89
C HIS A 56 6.32 -2.28 21.72
N ARG A 57 7.51 -2.83 22.01
CA ARG A 57 8.34 -3.49 20.98
C ARG A 57 7.64 -4.70 20.35
N GLY A 58 6.95 -5.51 21.15
CA GLY A 58 6.14 -6.63 20.66
C GLY A 58 5.04 -6.17 19.71
N ASN A 59 4.32 -5.11 20.09
CA ASN A 59 3.27 -4.52 19.26
C ASN A 59 3.83 -3.96 17.94
N ILE A 60 4.99 -3.29 17.97
CA ILE A 60 5.65 -2.80 16.75
C ILE A 60 6.06 -3.95 15.84
N MET A 61 6.61 -5.04 16.39
CA MET A 61 6.96 -6.20 15.58
C MET A 61 5.72 -6.87 14.96
N TRP A 62 4.59 -6.85 15.66
CA TRP A 62 3.32 -7.32 15.12
C TRP A 62 2.83 -6.43 13.96
N ILE A 63 2.96 -5.10 14.08
CA ILE A 63 2.67 -4.16 12.98
C ILE A 63 3.59 -4.40 11.78
N ALA A 64 4.88 -4.66 12.01
CA ALA A 64 5.82 -4.98 10.94
C ALA A 64 5.43 -6.26 10.20
N ALA A 65 4.94 -7.28 10.91
CA ALA A 65 4.43 -8.51 10.32
C ALA A 65 3.18 -8.26 9.46
N ASP A 66 2.20 -7.49 9.97
CA ASP A 66 0.99 -7.12 9.23
C ASP A 66 1.31 -6.35 7.94
N LEU A 67 2.26 -5.40 8.01
CA LEU A 67 2.74 -4.68 6.83
C LEU A 67 3.43 -5.60 5.82
N ALA A 68 4.17 -6.62 6.26
CA ALA A 68 4.78 -7.59 5.36
C ALA A 68 3.73 -8.47 4.66
N GLU A 69 2.72 -8.94 5.39
CA GLU A 69 1.60 -9.69 4.82
C GLU A 69 0.80 -8.87 3.80
N ASP A 70 0.59 -7.57 4.07
CA ASP A 70 -0.03 -6.64 3.12
C ASP A 70 0.79 -6.51 1.82
N VAL A 71 2.12 -6.39 1.93
CA VAL A 71 3.03 -6.33 0.79
C VAL A 71 2.94 -7.61 -0.04
N GLU A 72 3.01 -8.79 0.59
CA GLU A 72 2.87 -10.08 -0.08
C GLU A 72 1.53 -10.23 -0.81
N ARG A 73 0.45 -9.71 -0.23
CA ARG A 73 -0.90 -9.73 -0.84
C ARG A 73 -1.03 -8.78 -2.03
N LEU A 74 -0.31 -7.66 -2.01
CA LEU A 74 -0.37 -6.62 -3.04
C LEU A 74 0.55 -6.93 -4.23
N LEU A 75 1.70 -7.59 -4.00
CA LEU A 75 2.68 -7.92 -5.04
C LEU A 75 2.07 -8.58 -6.29
N PRO A 76 1.26 -9.67 -6.18
CA PRO A 76 0.67 -10.32 -7.34
C PRO A 76 -0.26 -9.40 -8.14
N ARG A 77 -0.91 -8.43 -7.48
CA ARG A 77 -1.83 -7.48 -8.15
C ARG A 77 -1.09 -6.47 -9.02
N VAL A 78 0.19 -6.23 -8.73
CA VAL A 78 1.09 -5.41 -9.54
C VAL A 78 1.71 -6.24 -10.67
N GLU A 79 2.10 -7.50 -10.40
CA GLU A 79 2.75 -8.38 -11.39
C GLU A 79 1.83 -8.94 -12.47
N LEU A 80 0.57 -9.28 -12.13
CA LEU A 80 -0.43 -9.86 -13.06
C LEU A 80 -0.76 -8.99 -14.27
N LYS A 81 -0.37 -7.71 -14.28
CA LYS A 81 -0.62 -6.76 -15.37
C LYS A 81 0.64 -6.28 -16.09
N ASN A 82 1.82 -6.74 -15.65
CA ASN A 82 3.10 -6.50 -16.33
C ASN A 82 3.52 -7.69 -17.24
N ALA A 83 2.77 -8.81 -17.18
CA ALA A 83 2.92 -10.01 -18.02
C ALA A 83 1.93 -9.98 -19.19
#